data_AF-M0F3V8-F1
#
_entry.id   AF-M0F3V8-F1
#
_cell.length_a   1.000
_cell.length_b   1.000
_cell.length_c   1.000
_cell.angle_alpha   90.00
_cell.angle_beta   90.00
_cell.angle_gamma   90.00
#
_symmetry.space_group_name_H-M   'P 1'
#
loop_
_entity.id
_entity.type
_entity.pdbx_description
1 polymer ?
#
loop_
_entity_poly.entity_id
_entity_poly.type
_entity_poly.pdbx_seq_one_letter_code
_entity_poly.pdbx_strand_id
1 'polypeptide(L)'
;MRRLTRSELASRVGPRPPSDAFWRRAIDRGEAALGVGADAVDAVDTDSGSEPDADAEDPDERAGPLDTGDIVDVGDHAFVVAGVDRTEGGGRIYRIERVADRDED
;
A
#
# COMPACT_ATOMS: atom_id res chain seq x y z
N MET A 1 2.01 -11.08 -0.51
CA MET A 1 2.73 -11.23 -1.80
C MET A 1 1.75 -11.38 -2.96
N ARG A 2 1.23 -10.26 -3.41
CA ARG A 2 0.44 -10.07 -4.63
C ARG A 2 1.17 -9.07 -5.52
N ARG A 3 0.96 -9.16 -6.84
CA ARG A 3 1.32 -8.08 -7.78
C ARG A 3 0.10 -7.20 -8.03
N LEU A 4 0.36 -5.90 -8.15
CA LEU A 4 -0.64 -4.83 -8.20
C LEU A 4 -0.21 -3.81 -9.24
N THR A 5 -1.05 -3.54 -10.23
CA THR A 5 -0.85 -2.36 -11.09
C THR A 5 -1.11 -1.08 -10.31
N ARG A 6 -0.52 0.04 -10.74
CA ARG A 6 -0.85 1.40 -10.23
C ARG A 6 -2.36 1.67 -10.14
N SER A 7 -3.15 1.14 -11.08
CA SER A 7 -4.62 1.30 -11.10
C SER A 7 -5.33 0.47 -10.03
N GLU A 8 -4.91 -0.78 -9.81
CA GLU A 8 -5.45 -1.61 -8.73
C GLU A 8 -5.04 -1.08 -7.36
N LEU A 9 -3.79 -0.62 -7.23
CA LEU A 9 -3.34 0.09 -6.05
C LEU A 9 -4.26 1.30 -5.79
N ALA A 10 -4.44 2.19 -6.78
CA ALA A 10 -5.33 3.34 -6.66
C ALA A 10 -6.77 2.96 -6.25
N SER A 11 -7.28 1.81 -6.73
CA SER A 11 -8.58 1.28 -6.33
C SER A 11 -8.63 0.81 -4.86
N ARG A 12 -7.50 0.34 -4.30
CA ARG A 12 -7.40 -0.09 -2.89
C ARG A 12 -7.04 1.04 -1.92
N VAL A 13 -6.28 2.06 -2.35
CA VAL A 13 -5.99 3.25 -1.51
C VAL A 13 -7.17 4.23 -1.45
N GLY A 14 -8.31 3.88 -2.05
CA GLY A 14 -9.54 4.66 -1.98
C GLY A 14 -9.42 6.07 -2.58
N PRO A 15 -10.15 7.07 -2.04
CA PRO A 15 -10.36 8.36 -2.71
C PRO A 15 -9.12 9.27 -2.80
N ARG A 16 -7.96 8.86 -2.26
CA ARG A 16 -6.69 9.60 -2.34
C ARG A 16 -5.59 8.74 -2.99
N PRO A 17 -5.70 8.41 -4.28
CA PRO A 17 -4.68 7.65 -4.98
C PRO A 17 -3.36 8.46 -5.05
N PRO A 18 -2.19 7.79 -4.96
CA PRO A 18 -0.90 8.45 -5.02
C PRO A 18 -0.68 9.19 -6.35
N SER A 19 -0.28 10.46 -6.24
CA SER A 19 -0.12 11.38 -7.37
C SER A 19 1.06 11.00 -8.27
N ASP A 20 1.05 11.49 -9.51
CA ASP A 20 2.16 11.25 -10.43
C ASP A 20 3.50 11.83 -9.93
N ALA A 21 3.44 13.00 -9.28
CA ALA A 21 4.60 13.63 -8.66
C ALA A 21 5.20 12.79 -7.50
N PHE A 22 4.36 12.05 -6.76
CA PHE A 22 4.83 11.08 -5.77
C PHE A 22 5.59 9.94 -6.46
N TRP A 23 5.03 9.34 -7.52
CA TRP A 23 5.67 8.25 -8.25
C TRP A 23 7.00 8.67 -8.90
N ARG A 24 7.05 9.85 -9.53
CA ARG A 24 8.30 10.37 -10.10
C ARG A 24 9.38 10.57 -9.03
N ARG A 25 9.00 11.00 -7.82
CA ARG A 25 9.93 11.10 -6.68
C ARG A 25 10.35 9.73 -6.13
N ALA A 26 9.44 8.75 -6.12
CA ALA A 26 9.74 7.37 -5.72
C ALA A 26 10.75 6.71 -6.68
N ILE A 27 10.56 6.93 -7.99
CA ILE A 27 11.46 6.44 -9.05
C ILE A 27 12.86 7.09 -8.94
N ASP A 28 12.91 8.42 -8.81
CA ASP A 28 14.15 9.21 -8.70
C ASP A 28 14.97 8.84 -7.45
N ARG A 29 14.30 8.52 -6.34
CA ARG A 29 14.94 8.21 -5.06
C ARG A 29 15.18 6.73 -4.81
N GLY A 30 14.50 5.85 -5.53
CA GLY A 30 14.47 4.40 -5.27
C GLY A 30 13.63 3.98 -4.06
N GLU A 31 13.05 4.90 -3.30
CA GLU A 31 12.21 4.63 -2.13
C GLU A 31 11.11 5.70 -1.96
N ALA A 32 9.99 5.31 -1.36
CA ALA A 32 8.93 6.25 -0.94
C ALA A 32 8.08 5.72 0.22
N ALA A 33 7.31 6.63 0.83
CA ALA A 33 6.37 6.32 1.90
C ALA A 33 4.95 6.70 1.47
N LEU A 34 4.12 5.70 1.17
CA LEU A 34 2.74 5.85 0.74
C LEU A 34 1.82 6.00 1.96
N GLY A 35 1.38 7.23 2.25
CA GLY A 35 0.41 7.51 3.30
C GLY A 35 -1.03 7.21 2.88
N VAL A 36 -1.73 6.42 3.68
CA VAL A 36 -3.11 5.96 3.49
C VAL A 36 -3.94 6.43 4.68
N GLY A 37 -5.03 7.15 4.41
CA GLY A 37 -5.94 7.62 5.46
C GLY A 37 -6.82 6.50 6.02
N ALA A 38 -7.34 6.69 7.24
CA ALA A 38 -8.26 5.74 7.88
C ALA A 38 -9.44 5.36 6.97
N ASP A 39 -10.00 6.33 6.23
CA ASP A 39 -11.09 6.12 5.26
C ASP A 39 -10.83 4.97 4.26
N ALA A 40 -9.56 4.76 3.89
CA ALA A 40 -9.15 3.75 2.91
C ALA A 40 -8.65 2.44 3.55
N VAL A 41 -8.43 2.44 4.88
CA VAL A 41 -8.21 1.21 5.65
C VAL A 41 -9.58 0.58 5.94
N ASP A 42 -10.49 1.37 6.51
CA ASP A 42 -11.86 0.99 6.90
C ASP A 42 -12.73 0.52 5.70
N ALA A 43 -12.48 1.06 4.51
CA ALA A 43 -13.11 0.61 3.27
C ALA A 43 -12.72 -0.83 2.87
N VAL A 44 -11.51 -1.30 3.22
CA VAL A 44 -11.04 -2.67 2.93
C VAL A 44 -11.55 -3.65 3.98
N ASP A 45 -11.62 -3.22 5.24
CA ASP A 45 -12.33 -3.91 6.32
C ASP A 45 -13.81 -4.18 5.95
N THR A 46 -14.47 -3.25 5.23
CA THR A 46 -15.88 -3.39 4.85
C THR A 46 -16.10 -4.28 3.62
N ASP A 47 -15.17 -4.33 2.65
CA ASP A 47 -15.29 -5.17 1.45
C ASP A 47 -14.94 -6.65 1.72
N SER A 48 -14.04 -6.89 2.68
CA SER A 48 -13.84 -8.22 3.25
C SER A 48 -14.98 -8.53 4.22
N GLY A 49 -16.12 -9.02 3.68
CA GLY A 49 -17.38 -9.24 4.39
C GLY A 49 -17.41 -10.32 5.48
N SER A 50 -16.38 -10.40 6.31
CA SER A 50 -16.52 -10.86 7.70
C SER A 50 -17.37 -9.83 8.44
N GLU A 51 -18.36 -10.28 9.21
CA GLU A 51 -18.94 -9.41 10.24
C GLU A 51 -17.81 -8.92 11.17
N PRO A 52 -17.90 -7.71 11.74
CA PRO A 52 -16.88 -7.24 12.68
C PRO A 52 -16.93 -8.12 13.94
N ASP A 53 -16.09 -9.16 13.95
CA ASP A 53 -15.86 -10.00 15.13
C ASP A 53 -15.50 -9.08 16.29
N ALA A 54 -16.41 -8.97 17.25
CA ALA A 54 -16.24 -8.12 18.43
C ALA A 54 -15.12 -8.65 19.36
N ASP A 55 -14.70 -9.90 19.13
CA ASP A 55 -13.56 -10.60 19.75
C ASP A 55 -12.25 -10.48 18.93
N ALA A 56 -12.20 -9.66 17.86
CA ALA A 56 -10.94 -9.27 17.23
C ALA A 56 -10.19 -8.27 18.15
N GLU A 57 -9.51 -8.79 19.18
CA GLU A 57 -8.93 -8.02 20.29
C GLU A 57 -7.86 -6.99 19.89
N ASP A 58 -7.36 -7.02 18.65
CA ASP A 58 -6.49 -5.98 18.08
C ASP A 58 -6.98 -5.51 16.69
N PRO A 59 -7.49 -4.27 16.52
CA PRO A 59 -7.66 -3.67 15.18
C PRO A 59 -6.31 -3.50 14.46
N ASP A 60 -5.23 -3.56 15.22
CA ASP A 60 -3.85 -3.58 14.79
C ASP A 60 -3.48 -4.84 13.97
N GLU A 61 -4.11 -6.00 14.18
CA GLU A 61 -3.85 -7.23 13.40
C GLU A 61 -4.60 -7.28 12.05
N ARG A 62 -5.59 -6.42 11.83
CA ARG A 62 -6.35 -6.44 10.57
C ARG A 62 -5.45 -6.07 9.39
N ALA A 63 -5.49 -6.88 8.33
CA ALA A 63 -4.71 -6.66 7.12
C ALA A 63 -5.20 -5.39 6.41
N GLY A 64 -4.28 -4.47 6.12
CA GLY A 64 -4.62 -3.23 5.43
C GLY A 64 -4.79 -3.42 3.92
N PRO A 65 -5.04 -2.35 3.14
CA PRO A 65 -5.10 -2.40 1.68
C PRO A 65 -3.88 -3.03 0.97
N LEU A 66 -2.74 -3.15 1.65
CA LEU A 66 -1.49 -3.71 1.16
C LEU A 66 -0.79 -4.53 2.26
N ASP A 67 -0.12 -5.60 1.87
CA ASP A 67 0.74 -6.40 2.74
C ASP A 67 2.23 -6.16 2.46
N THR A 68 3.07 -6.36 3.48
CA THR A 68 4.54 -6.39 3.29
C THR A 68 4.92 -7.51 2.32
N GLY A 69 5.75 -7.19 1.33
CA GLY A 69 6.11 -8.06 0.22
C GLY A 69 5.13 -8.04 -0.97
N ASP A 70 4.08 -7.23 -0.96
CA ASP A 70 3.32 -6.95 -2.18
C ASP A 70 4.13 -6.06 -3.14
N ILE A 71 3.94 -6.25 -4.44
CA ILE A 71 4.69 -5.57 -5.49
C ILE A 71 3.72 -4.70 -6.30
N VAL A 72 4.06 -3.42 -6.45
CA VAL A 72 3.34 -2.41 -7.22
C VAL A 72 4.08 -2.10 -8.51
N ASP A 73 3.44 -2.40 -9.65
CA ASP A 73 3.96 -2.12 -10.99
C ASP A 73 3.49 -0.72 -11.47
N VAL A 74 4.44 0.16 -11.75
CA VAL A 74 4.26 1.60 -12.03
C VAL A 74 4.94 1.96 -13.35
N GLY A 75 4.25 1.68 -14.46
CA GLY A 75 4.87 1.75 -15.79
C GLY A 75 5.95 0.67 -15.90
N ASP A 76 7.15 1.06 -16.32
CA ASP A 76 8.31 0.16 -16.48
C ASP A 76 9.08 -0.08 -15.17
N HIS A 77 8.51 0.26 -14.00
CA HIS A 77 9.20 0.22 -12.70
C HIS A 77 8.37 -0.56 -11.68
N ALA A 78 8.99 -1.51 -10.98
CA ALA A 78 8.35 -2.25 -9.89
C ALA A 78 8.79 -1.72 -8.51
N PHE A 79 7.87 -1.70 -7.54
CA PHE A 79 8.11 -1.30 -6.15
C PHE A 79 7.59 -2.36 -5.19
N VAL A 80 8.40 -2.82 -4.24
CA VAL A 80 7.95 -3.76 -3.20
C VAL A 80 7.59 -3.00 -1.91
N VAL A 81 6.49 -3.39 -1.25
CA VAL A 81 6.14 -2.92 0.09
C VAL A 81 7.13 -3.52 1.09
N ALA A 82 8.08 -2.72 1.56
CA ALA A 82 9.13 -3.12 2.49
C ALA A 82 8.65 -3.11 3.96
N GLY A 83 7.61 -2.34 4.28
CA GLY A 83 7.02 -2.31 5.62
C GLY A 83 5.77 -1.43 5.71
N VAL A 84 5.10 -1.52 6.85
CA VAL A 84 3.90 -0.75 7.18
C VAL A 84 4.00 -0.18 8.58
N ASP A 85 3.85 1.13 8.71
CA ASP A 85 3.74 1.87 9.96
C ASP A 85 2.28 2.33 10.15
N ARG A 86 1.73 2.30 11.37
CA ARG A 86 0.39 2.86 11.66
C ARG A 86 0.51 4.34 12.01
N THR A 87 -0.48 5.17 11.63
CA THR A 87 -0.55 6.58 12.04
C THR A 87 -1.53 6.76 13.19
N GLU A 88 -1.28 7.74 14.06
CA GLU A 88 -2.15 8.07 15.21
C GLU A 88 -3.59 8.42 14.80
N GLY A 89 -3.79 8.82 13.54
CA GLY A 89 -5.11 9.10 12.96
C GLY A 89 -5.81 7.89 12.34
N GLY A 90 -5.43 6.66 12.69
CA GLY A 90 -6.02 5.41 12.16
C GLY A 90 -5.63 5.07 10.71
N GLY A 91 -4.70 5.83 10.13
CA GLY A 91 -4.15 5.55 8.80
C GLY A 91 -2.96 4.59 8.85
N ARG A 92 -2.39 4.30 7.67
CA ARG A 92 -1.18 3.46 7.53
C ARG A 92 -0.21 4.11 6.54
N ILE A 93 1.08 4.02 6.81
CA ILE A 93 2.17 4.48 5.93
C ILE A 93 2.89 3.22 5.44
N TYR A 94 2.79 2.93 4.16
CA TYR A 94 3.50 1.81 3.54
C TYR A 94 4.82 2.32 2.99
N ARG A 95 5.94 1.82 3.52
CA ARG A 95 7.25 2.04 2.90
C ARG A 95 7.35 1.14 1.68
N ILE A 96 7.64 1.74 0.53
CA ILE A 96 7.88 1.05 -0.73
C ILE A 96 9.31 1.31 -1.20
N GLU A 97 9.97 0.27 -1.68
CA GLU A 97 11.32 0.32 -2.22
C GLU A 97 11.28 -0.14 -3.68
N ARG A 98 12.00 0.55 -4.58
CA ARG A 98 12.09 0.16 -5.98
C ARG A 98 12.77 -1.19 -6.05
N VAL A 99 12.10 -2.16 -6.63
CA VAL A 99 12.76 -3.39 -7.08
C VAL A 99 13.67 -2.96 -8.23
N ALA A 100 14.98 -3.04 -8.03
CA ALA A 100 15.91 -2.87 -9.13
C ALA A 100 15.54 -3.91 -10.18
N ASP A 101 15.21 -3.43 -11.39
CA ASP A 101 15.17 -4.27 -12.57
C ASP A 101 16.52 -4.99 -12.61
N ARG A 102 16.47 -6.31 -12.67
CA ARG A 102 17.68 -7.13 -12.73
C ARG A 102 18.29 -6.83 -14.09
N ASP A 103 19.27 -5.93 -14.12
CA ASP A 103 19.95 -5.51 -15.34
C ASP A 103 20.30 -6.77 -16.17
N GLU A 104 19.75 -6.84 -17.38
CA GLU A 104 20.02 -7.92 -18.32
C GLU A 104 21.41 -7.68 -18.93
N ASP A 105 22.45 -8.20 -18.25
CA ASP A 105 23.81 -8.42 -18.77
C ASP A 105 23.83 -9.41 -19.96
#